data_AF-X0JNQ5-F1
#
_entry.id   AF-X0JNQ5-F1
#
_cell.length_a   1.000
_cell.length_b   1.000
_cell.length_c   1.000
_cell.angle_alpha   90.00
_cell.angle_beta   90.00
_cell.angle_gamma   90.00
#
_symmetry.space_group_name_H-M   'P 1'
#
loop_
_entity.id
_entity.type
_entity.pdbx_description
1 polymer ?
#
loop_
_entity_poly.entity_id
_entity_poly.type
_entity_poly.pdbx_seq_one_letter_code
_entity_poly.pdbx_strand_id
1 'polypeptide(L)'
;MLLSLILSVLAAHTGLALGDTSVTVNINKRLQVIDGFGVSEAYGHAKQFQNLGPGPQKEGLDLLFNTTTGAGLSIIRNKIGCDDSNSITSTNTDNPAKQPVFHFDGDDDGQVWFSKQAMAYGVEIIYANAWSAPLYMKSAKSMGRLCGTPGVSCTSGDWRHRYVEMIAQYLSYYKEAGIPVSHVGFLNEGDGSDFMLSSAEQAADVIPLLHSALNSKGLGDIKMTCCDNIGWKSQMEYTAKLAELGVESYLSVITSHEYSSSPDQSMNTTLPTWMSEGAANDQAFATAWYVNGGSNEGFTWAVKIAQGIVNADLSAYIYWEGVETNNRGSLSHVIDTDGTKFTISSILWAIAHWSRHIRPGAHRLSTSGVVQDTIVGAFENVDGSVVLVLTNTGTAAQTVDLGVTGRTFSTAQAFTSHAEAQMVNTKVTLSDNRVKVTVPVHAVVTVKLTTARSSNAISAAISSQSTPTPANDGHSLVRQKPSSTTLSIVRAPTSAQTTSVVESAKAVKYPVPAVTPKSSKKSPAKKNSHQSHSAHGAAHHRCGHGNHRRGRCTK
;
A
#
# COMPACT_ATOMS: atom_id res chain seq x y z
N MET A 1 70.71 -21.52 -40.01
CA MET A 1 70.73 -21.63 -38.54
C MET A 1 69.81 -20.57 -37.98
N LEU A 2 68.73 -21.04 -37.34
CA LEU A 2 68.00 -20.45 -36.21
C LEU A 2 67.83 -18.93 -36.08
N LEU A 3 66.58 -18.44 -36.11
CA LEU A 3 65.89 -17.97 -34.89
C LEU A 3 64.39 -17.70 -35.20
N SER A 4 63.51 -18.51 -34.62
CA SER A 4 62.10 -18.18 -34.40
C SER A 4 61.82 -18.43 -32.93
N LEU A 5 61.52 -17.37 -32.19
CA LEU A 5 61.14 -17.42 -30.78
C LEU A 5 59.65 -17.10 -30.71
N ILE A 6 58.80 -18.13 -30.61
CA ILE A 6 57.40 -17.99 -30.25
C ILE A 6 57.32 -18.14 -28.74
N LEU A 7 56.96 -17.06 -28.06
CA LEU A 7 56.72 -17.02 -26.62
C LEU A 7 55.24 -17.32 -26.37
N SER A 8 54.93 -18.55 -25.97
CA SER A 8 53.59 -18.96 -25.54
C SER A 8 53.33 -18.46 -24.13
N VAL A 9 52.60 -17.36 -23.98
CA VAL A 9 52.11 -16.90 -22.67
C VAL A 9 50.89 -17.75 -22.30
N LEU A 10 51.08 -18.70 -21.40
CA LEU A 10 49.99 -19.44 -20.75
C LEU A 10 49.36 -18.52 -19.70
N ALA A 11 48.29 -17.82 -20.07
CA ALA A 11 47.48 -17.06 -19.12
C ALA A 11 46.64 -18.05 -18.28
N ALA A 12 47.20 -18.51 -17.16
CA ALA A 12 46.44 -19.18 -16.12
C ALA A 12 45.43 -18.19 -15.54
N HIS A 13 44.18 -18.28 -15.99
CA HIS A 13 43.06 -17.63 -15.34
C HIS A 13 42.79 -18.39 -14.04
N THR A 14 43.45 -17.97 -12.96
CA THR A 14 43.01 -18.31 -11.61
C THR A 14 41.69 -17.58 -11.36
N GLY A 15 40.59 -18.18 -11.80
CA GLY A 15 39.27 -17.82 -11.30
C GLY A 15 39.28 -18.06 -9.79
N LEU A 16 39.25 -16.99 -9.01
CA LEU A 16 38.86 -17.07 -7.60
C LEU A 16 37.44 -17.61 -7.59
N ALA A 17 37.30 -18.91 -7.35
CA ALA A 17 36.03 -19.50 -6.97
C ALA A 17 35.71 -18.95 -5.59
N LEU A 18 34.94 -17.85 -5.55
CA LEU A 18 34.22 -17.46 -4.34
C LEU A 18 33.38 -18.68 -3.94
N GLY A 19 33.67 -19.25 -2.77
CA GLY A 19 32.93 -20.41 -2.27
C GLY A 19 31.44 -20.10 -2.25
N ASP A 20 30.61 -21.07 -2.65
CA ASP A 20 29.16 -20.90 -2.62
C ASP A 20 28.72 -20.49 -1.22
N THR A 21 28.06 -19.35 -1.11
CA THR A 21 27.55 -18.87 0.16
C THR A 21 26.26 -19.61 0.49
N SER A 22 26.21 -20.31 1.63
CA SER A 22 25.07 -21.13 1.98
C SER A 22 24.07 -20.40 2.88
N VAL A 23 22.78 -20.48 2.54
CA VAL A 23 21.67 -20.09 3.40
C VAL A 23 20.84 -21.32 3.71
N THR A 24 20.41 -21.45 4.96
CA THR A 24 19.48 -22.49 5.39
C THR A 24 18.14 -21.88 5.78
N VAL A 25 17.06 -22.44 5.26
CA VAL A 25 15.68 -22.12 5.63
C VAL A 25 15.15 -23.19 6.59
N ASN A 26 14.50 -22.77 7.68
CA ASN A 26 13.89 -23.67 8.64
C ASN A 26 12.37 -23.53 8.64
N ILE A 27 11.67 -24.49 8.03
CA ILE A 27 10.20 -24.46 7.92
C ILE A 27 9.48 -24.62 9.27
N ASN A 28 10.17 -25.15 10.29
CA ASN A 28 9.60 -25.34 11.63
C ASN A 28 9.70 -24.08 12.50
N LYS A 29 10.35 -23.01 12.01
CA LYS A 29 10.48 -21.72 12.70
C LYS A 29 9.76 -20.63 11.90
N ARG A 30 8.45 -20.56 12.12
CA ARG A 30 7.56 -19.54 11.54
C ARG A 30 7.66 -18.23 12.31
N LEU A 31 7.61 -17.13 11.58
CA LEU A 31 7.59 -15.75 12.05
C LEU A 31 6.22 -15.14 11.69
N GLN A 32 6.16 -13.86 11.35
CA GLN A 32 4.91 -13.16 11.06
C GLN A 32 4.14 -13.77 9.87
N VAL A 33 2.82 -13.61 9.89
CA VAL A 33 1.93 -13.94 8.77
C VAL A 33 1.98 -12.81 7.75
N ILE A 34 1.94 -13.15 6.47
CA ILE A 34 1.84 -12.20 5.37
C ILE A 34 0.38 -12.11 4.95
N ASP A 35 -0.20 -10.92 5.14
CA ASP A 35 -1.54 -10.58 4.68
C ASP A 35 -1.53 -10.25 3.19
N GLY A 36 -0.46 -9.60 2.71
CA GLY A 36 -0.18 -9.48 1.28
C GLY A 36 0.31 -8.13 0.82
N PHE A 37 -0.03 -7.78 -0.42
CA PHE A 37 0.51 -6.62 -1.11
C PHE A 37 -0.59 -5.96 -1.94
N GLY A 38 -0.56 -4.65 -2.08
CA GLY A 38 -1.69 -3.94 -2.66
C GLY A 38 -1.38 -2.58 -3.24
N VAL A 39 -2.47 -1.97 -3.71
CA VAL A 39 -2.58 -0.59 -4.18
C VAL A 39 -3.91 0.00 -3.73
N SER A 40 -4.02 1.31 -3.82
CA SER A 40 -5.27 2.07 -3.84
C SER A 40 -5.70 2.39 -5.28
N GLU A 41 -6.93 2.89 -5.39
CA GLU A 41 -7.44 3.59 -6.57
C GLU A 41 -8.31 4.79 -6.12
N ALA A 42 -7.77 5.60 -5.21
CA ALA A 42 -8.51 6.66 -4.54
C ALA A 42 -8.68 7.90 -5.45
N TYR A 43 -9.31 8.96 -4.93
CA TYR A 43 -9.40 10.26 -5.61
C TYR A 43 -9.97 10.23 -7.04
N GLY A 44 -10.83 9.25 -7.35
CA GLY A 44 -11.44 9.08 -8.66
C GLY A 44 -10.57 8.34 -9.68
N HIS A 45 -9.39 7.83 -9.30
CA HIS A 45 -8.57 7.00 -10.16
C HIS A 45 -9.30 5.69 -10.51
N ALA A 46 -10.04 5.08 -9.57
CA ALA A 46 -10.93 3.96 -9.86
C ALA A 46 -11.98 4.29 -10.94
N LYS A 47 -12.60 5.47 -10.89
CA LYS A 47 -13.55 5.93 -11.92
C LYS A 47 -12.87 6.12 -13.28
N GLN A 48 -11.69 6.72 -13.30
CA GLN A 48 -10.92 6.90 -14.55
C GLN A 48 -10.59 5.54 -15.16
N PHE A 49 -10.16 4.58 -14.33
CA PHE A 49 -9.88 3.23 -14.76
C PHE A 49 -11.14 2.50 -15.26
N GLN A 50 -12.26 2.65 -14.55
CA GLN A 50 -13.57 2.14 -14.98
C GLN A 50 -14.03 2.74 -16.31
N ASN A 51 -13.65 3.97 -16.63
CA ASN A 51 -14.05 4.61 -17.89
C ASN A 51 -13.21 4.18 -19.10
N LEU A 52 -12.14 3.39 -18.90
CA LEU A 52 -11.39 2.80 -19.99
C LEU A 52 -12.25 1.79 -20.79
N GLY A 53 -11.84 1.49 -22.03
CA GLY A 53 -12.47 0.44 -22.81
C GLY A 53 -12.29 -0.96 -22.18
N PRO A 54 -13.17 -1.95 -22.47
CA PRO A 54 -13.10 -3.27 -21.86
C PRO A 54 -11.74 -4.00 -22.02
N GLY A 55 -11.06 -3.78 -23.15
CA GLY A 55 -9.72 -4.32 -23.39
C GLY A 55 -8.68 -3.72 -22.42
N PRO A 56 -8.47 -2.39 -22.43
CA PRO A 56 -7.58 -1.74 -21.49
C PRO A 56 -7.93 -1.98 -20.00
N GLN A 57 -9.22 -2.03 -19.63
CA GLN A 57 -9.63 -2.43 -18.28
C GLN A 57 -9.05 -3.79 -17.89
N LYS A 58 -9.28 -4.80 -18.75
CA LYS A 58 -8.81 -6.17 -18.50
C LYS A 58 -7.29 -6.25 -18.44
N GLU A 59 -6.58 -5.50 -19.29
CA GLU A 59 -5.11 -5.45 -19.28
C GLU A 59 -4.57 -4.87 -17.96
N GLY A 60 -5.10 -3.73 -17.50
CA GLY A 60 -4.70 -3.14 -16.22
C GLY A 60 -5.01 -4.06 -15.03
N LEU A 61 -6.19 -4.70 -15.03
CA LEU A 61 -6.58 -5.64 -13.97
C LEU A 61 -5.72 -6.90 -13.99
N ASP A 62 -5.34 -7.40 -15.16
CA ASP A 62 -4.39 -8.51 -15.28
C ASP A 62 -3.01 -8.12 -14.75
N LEU A 63 -2.51 -6.92 -15.09
CA LEU A 63 -1.23 -6.41 -14.60
C LEU A 63 -1.20 -6.28 -13.07
N LEU A 64 -2.29 -5.83 -12.45
CA LEU A 64 -2.38 -5.72 -10.99
C LEU A 64 -2.57 -7.09 -10.33
N PHE A 65 -3.57 -7.88 -10.74
CA PHE A 65 -4.10 -8.98 -9.92
C PHE A 65 -3.82 -10.39 -10.45
N ASN A 66 -3.39 -10.58 -11.70
CA ASN A 66 -3.13 -11.91 -12.21
C ASN A 66 -1.87 -12.51 -11.57
N THR A 67 -1.99 -13.69 -10.93
CA THR A 67 -0.88 -14.36 -10.23
C THR A 67 0.09 -15.12 -11.14
N THR A 68 -0.10 -15.06 -12.46
CA THR A 68 0.77 -15.69 -13.47
C THR A 68 1.50 -14.63 -14.28
N THR A 69 0.77 -13.62 -14.78
CA THR A 69 1.31 -12.61 -15.70
C THR A 69 1.48 -11.23 -15.07
N GLY A 70 0.71 -10.91 -14.03
CA GLY A 70 0.72 -9.60 -13.34
C GLY A 70 1.44 -9.63 -12.00
N ALA A 71 1.24 -8.62 -11.16
CA ALA A 71 1.81 -8.59 -9.82
C ALA A 71 1.12 -9.57 -8.86
N GLY A 72 -0.14 -9.93 -9.11
CA GLY A 72 -0.88 -10.79 -8.20
C GLY A 72 -1.14 -10.09 -6.87
N LEU A 73 -1.48 -8.81 -6.88
CA LEU A 73 -1.84 -8.09 -5.66
C LEU A 73 -3.03 -8.78 -4.96
N SER A 74 -3.08 -8.68 -3.64
CA SER A 74 -4.06 -9.37 -2.79
C SER A 74 -4.73 -8.45 -1.76
N ILE A 75 -4.42 -7.15 -1.80
CA ILE A 75 -5.02 -6.12 -0.98
C ILE A 75 -5.42 -4.95 -1.89
N ILE A 76 -6.60 -4.38 -1.65
CA ILE A 76 -6.93 -3.04 -2.14
C ILE A 76 -7.25 -2.12 -0.97
N ARG A 77 -6.84 -0.86 -1.08
CA ARG A 77 -7.15 0.20 -0.12
C ARG A 77 -8.11 1.20 -0.75
N ASN A 78 -9.31 1.33 -0.21
CA ASN A 78 -10.32 2.29 -0.66
C ASN A 78 -10.35 3.50 0.26
N LYS A 79 -10.56 4.68 -0.31
CA LYS A 79 -10.80 5.92 0.43
C LYS A 79 -12.28 6.02 0.82
N ILE A 80 -12.55 6.16 2.11
CA ILE A 80 -13.83 6.67 2.59
C ILE A 80 -13.80 8.19 2.42
N GLY A 81 -14.63 8.70 1.51
CA GLY A 81 -14.68 10.13 1.20
C GLY A 81 -15.24 10.97 2.34
N CYS A 82 -14.85 12.25 2.36
CA CYS A 82 -15.29 13.24 3.34
C CYS A 82 -16.04 14.42 2.72
N ASP A 83 -16.18 14.44 1.39
CA ASP A 83 -16.70 15.55 0.60
C ASP A 83 -18.16 15.29 0.20
N ASP A 84 -18.89 16.36 -0.13
CA ASP A 84 -20.35 16.35 -0.27
C ASP A 84 -20.89 15.64 -1.55
N SER A 85 -20.07 14.97 -2.37
CA SER A 85 -20.52 14.54 -3.69
C SER A 85 -20.29 13.08 -4.11
N ASN A 86 -19.34 12.34 -3.53
CA ASN A 86 -18.85 11.13 -4.22
C ASN A 86 -18.64 9.87 -3.36
N SER A 87 -19.01 9.89 -2.08
CA SER A 87 -18.82 8.72 -1.20
C SER A 87 -20.05 8.54 -0.31
N ILE A 88 -19.93 8.84 0.98
CA ILE A 88 -21.06 8.92 1.92
C ILE A 88 -21.35 10.37 2.28
N THR A 89 -22.61 10.79 2.16
CA THR A 89 -23.08 12.11 2.58
C THR A 89 -24.16 11.98 3.65
N SER A 90 -24.49 13.07 4.35
CA SER A 90 -25.56 13.03 5.35
C SER A 90 -26.35 14.33 5.48
N THR A 91 -27.59 14.21 5.96
CA THR A 91 -28.41 15.34 6.42
C THR A 91 -28.06 15.76 7.86
N ASN A 92 -28.69 16.85 8.33
CA ASN A 92 -28.59 17.34 9.72
C ASN A 92 -27.15 17.65 10.18
N THR A 93 -26.43 18.38 9.34
CA THR A 93 -25.02 18.76 9.52
C THR A 93 -24.81 19.95 10.45
N ASP A 94 -25.88 20.52 11.03
CA ASP A 94 -25.81 21.69 11.92
C ASP A 94 -25.82 21.34 13.42
N ASN A 95 -26.20 20.11 13.79
CA ASN A 95 -26.30 19.68 15.18
C ASN A 95 -26.09 18.16 15.32
N PRO A 96 -25.09 17.68 16.08
CA PRO A 96 -24.78 16.25 16.22
C PRO A 96 -25.87 15.44 16.93
N ALA A 97 -26.79 16.08 17.67
CA ALA A 97 -27.90 15.41 18.34
C ALA A 97 -29.07 15.08 17.39
N LYS A 98 -29.14 15.70 16.21
CA LYS A 98 -30.19 15.42 15.22
C LYS A 98 -29.87 14.13 14.47
N GLN A 99 -30.85 13.24 14.32
CA GLN A 99 -30.69 11.96 13.62
C GLN A 99 -30.18 12.16 12.18
N PRO A 100 -29.11 11.48 11.74
CA PRO A 100 -28.63 11.59 10.36
C PRO A 100 -29.57 10.83 9.43
N VAL A 101 -29.60 11.25 8.17
CA VAL A 101 -29.90 10.34 7.06
C VAL A 101 -28.64 10.29 6.22
N PHE A 102 -28.03 9.11 6.12
CA PHE A 102 -26.88 8.88 5.26
C PHE A 102 -27.34 8.54 3.84
N HIS A 103 -26.55 8.96 2.86
CA HIS A 103 -26.77 8.67 1.46
C HIS A 103 -25.49 8.12 0.84
N PHE A 104 -25.65 7.12 -0.01
CA PHE A 104 -24.59 6.49 -0.79
C PHE A 104 -25.06 6.37 -2.23
N ASP A 105 -24.19 6.71 -3.17
CA ASP A 105 -24.52 6.74 -4.60
C ASP A 105 -24.44 5.35 -5.27
N GLY A 106 -23.85 4.37 -4.58
CA GLY A 106 -23.66 3.01 -5.10
C GLY A 106 -22.38 2.83 -5.91
N ASP A 107 -21.53 3.86 -6.01
CA ASP A 107 -20.39 3.90 -6.93
C ASP A 107 -19.07 4.24 -6.23
N ASP A 108 -19.08 5.20 -5.30
CA ASP A 108 -17.92 5.65 -4.52
C ASP A 108 -16.71 6.03 -5.39
N ASP A 109 -16.91 6.93 -6.36
CA ASP A 109 -15.89 7.32 -7.34
C ASP A 109 -15.26 6.11 -8.08
N GLY A 110 -16.10 5.12 -8.41
CA GLY A 110 -15.70 3.89 -9.09
C GLY A 110 -15.05 2.84 -8.18
N GLN A 111 -14.81 3.12 -6.89
CA GLN A 111 -14.19 2.15 -5.97
C GLN A 111 -15.06 0.91 -5.77
N VAL A 112 -16.40 1.01 -5.90
CA VAL A 112 -17.29 -0.16 -5.90
C VAL A 112 -17.00 -1.08 -7.09
N TRP A 113 -16.81 -0.51 -8.28
CA TRP A 113 -16.44 -1.30 -9.46
C TRP A 113 -15.06 -1.93 -9.29
N PHE A 114 -14.06 -1.16 -8.88
CA PHE A 114 -12.69 -1.64 -8.71
C PHE A 114 -12.62 -2.79 -7.70
N SER A 115 -13.34 -2.66 -6.57
CA SER A 115 -13.44 -3.71 -5.56
C SER A 115 -14.02 -5.00 -6.12
N LYS A 116 -15.11 -4.92 -6.89
CA LYS A 116 -15.71 -6.10 -7.54
C LYS A 116 -14.78 -6.75 -8.56
N GLN A 117 -14.02 -5.95 -9.31
CA GLN A 117 -13.02 -6.48 -10.24
C GLN A 117 -11.88 -7.18 -9.49
N ALA A 118 -11.31 -6.56 -8.47
CA ALA A 118 -10.25 -7.16 -7.65
C ALA A 118 -10.70 -8.48 -7.01
N MET A 119 -11.92 -8.52 -6.45
CA MET A 119 -12.51 -9.74 -5.87
C MET A 119 -12.66 -10.88 -6.91
N ALA A 120 -12.92 -10.56 -8.18
CA ALA A 120 -12.99 -11.57 -9.24
C ALA A 120 -11.63 -12.24 -9.54
N TYR A 121 -10.53 -11.62 -9.13
CA TYR A 121 -9.17 -12.20 -9.15
C TYR A 121 -8.78 -12.89 -7.84
N GLY A 122 -9.68 -12.92 -6.85
CA GLY A 122 -9.45 -13.53 -5.54
C GLY A 122 -8.85 -12.60 -4.48
N VAL A 123 -8.98 -11.28 -4.65
CA VAL A 123 -8.64 -10.32 -3.58
C VAL A 123 -9.72 -10.39 -2.50
N GLU A 124 -9.32 -10.81 -1.29
CA GLU A 124 -10.21 -10.92 -0.13
C GLU A 124 -10.02 -9.79 0.87
N ILE A 125 -8.86 -9.13 0.87
CA ILE A 125 -8.54 -8.04 1.79
C ILE A 125 -8.88 -6.71 1.13
N ILE A 126 -9.98 -6.13 1.59
CA ILE A 126 -10.40 -4.76 1.24
C ILE A 126 -10.26 -3.92 2.50
N TYR A 127 -9.41 -2.90 2.43
CA TYR A 127 -9.14 -1.94 3.49
C TYR A 127 -9.81 -0.61 3.17
N ALA A 128 -10.88 -0.24 3.88
CA ALA A 128 -11.50 1.08 3.73
C ALA A 128 -10.95 2.05 4.78
N ASN A 129 -10.31 3.14 4.35
CA ASN A 129 -9.74 4.12 5.28
C ASN A 129 -10.34 5.51 5.08
N ALA A 130 -10.70 6.20 6.16
CA ALA A 130 -11.16 7.58 6.08
C ALA A 130 -10.00 8.56 6.18
N TRP A 131 -9.88 9.44 5.18
CA TRP A 131 -8.85 10.50 5.20
C TRP A 131 -9.21 11.61 6.19
N SER A 132 -10.50 11.88 6.33
CA SER A 132 -11.02 12.96 7.15
C SER A 132 -12.47 12.68 7.53
N ALA A 133 -12.94 13.30 8.61
CA ALA A 133 -14.37 13.52 8.79
C ALA A 133 -14.87 14.64 7.84
N PRO A 134 -16.18 14.70 7.53
CA PRO A 134 -16.77 15.81 6.81
C PRO A 134 -16.52 17.16 7.51
N LEU A 135 -16.52 18.25 6.73
CA LEU A 135 -16.14 19.58 7.20
C LEU A 135 -16.94 20.04 8.43
N TYR A 136 -18.24 19.75 8.49
CA TYR A 136 -19.09 20.17 9.59
C TYR A 136 -18.79 19.47 10.93
N MET A 137 -18.04 18.36 10.89
CA MET A 137 -17.56 17.63 12.08
C MET A 137 -16.17 18.09 12.55
N LYS A 138 -15.52 19.00 11.81
CA LYS A 138 -14.13 19.42 12.05
C LYS A 138 -14.03 20.83 12.61
N SER A 139 -12.99 21.07 13.38
CA SER A 139 -12.69 22.39 13.95
C SER A 139 -12.26 23.44 12.92
N ALA A 140 -11.76 23.01 11.76
CA ALA A 140 -11.31 23.85 10.66
C ALA A 140 -11.36 23.08 9.33
N LYS A 141 -11.37 23.83 8.22
CA LYS A 141 -11.32 23.24 6.87
C LYS A 141 -10.00 22.52 6.60
N SER A 142 -8.91 23.24 6.80
CA SER A 142 -7.53 22.80 6.64
C SER A 142 -6.94 22.51 8.02
N MET A 143 -6.19 21.42 8.13
CA MET A 143 -5.54 20.94 9.38
C MET A 143 -6.51 20.91 10.59
N GLY A 144 -7.79 20.66 10.33
CA GLY A 144 -8.83 20.58 11.36
C GLY A 144 -8.74 19.29 12.15
N ARG A 145 -9.31 19.28 13.36
CA ARG A 145 -9.44 18.10 14.21
C ARG A 145 -10.90 17.74 14.41
N LEU A 146 -11.19 16.48 14.73
CA LEU A 146 -12.54 16.03 15.02
C LEU A 146 -13.09 16.74 16.28
N CYS A 147 -14.20 17.46 16.11
CA CYS A 147 -14.85 18.20 17.18
C CYS A 147 -15.33 17.25 18.30
N GLY A 148 -14.96 17.55 19.54
CA GLY A 148 -15.28 16.74 20.73
C GLY A 148 -14.13 15.88 21.24
N THR A 149 -13.09 15.65 20.43
CA THR A 149 -11.88 14.97 20.88
C THR A 149 -11.10 15.80 21.92
N PRO A 150 -10.22 15.19 22.74
CA PRO A 150 -9.47 15.89 23.78
C PRO A 150 -8.79 17.17 23.26
N GLY A 151 -9.08 18.30 23.92
CA GLY A 151 -8.54 19.61 23.55
C GLY A 151 -9.21 20.30 22.36
N VAL A 152 -10.28 19.74 21.78
CA VAL A 152 -10.96 20.26 20.59
C VAL A 152 -12.45 20.48 20.86
N SER A 153 -12.80 21.70 21.28
CA SER A 153 -14.19 22.12 21.43
C SER A 153 -14.67 22.92 20.23
N CYS A 154 -15.84 22.57 19.70
CA CYS A 154 -16.48 23.29 18.59
C CYS A 154 -17.84 23.83 19.02
N THR A 155 -18.23 24.98 18.48
CA THR A 155 -19.55 25.60 18.77
C THR A 155 -20.71 24.76 18.24
N SER A 156 -20.47 23.94 17.22
CA SER A 156 -21.45 23.00 16.66
C SER A 156 -21.65 21.73 17.52
N GLY A 157 -20.80 21.50 18.53
CA GLY A 157 -20.92 20.36 19.46
C GLY A 157 -19.86 19.27 19.26
N ASP A 158 -20.12 18.11 19.87
CA ASP A 158 -19.29 16.89 19.80
C ASP A 158 -19.77 15.98 18.67
N TRP A 159 -18.89 15.73 17.70
CA TRP A 159 -19.20 14.98 16.48
C TRP A 159 -18.60 13.57 16.46
N ARG A 160 -17.92 13.14 17.54
CA ARG A 160 -17.23 11.83 17.58
C ARG A 160 -18.15 10.66 17.28
N HIS A 161 -19.32 10.62 17.92
CA HIS A 161 -20.31 9.56 17.69
C HIS A 161 -20.86 9.56 16.25
N ARG A 162 -21.15 10.75 15.70
CA ARG A 162 -21.65 10.87 14.33
C ARG A 162 -20.60 10.43 13.31
N TYR A 163 -19.33 10.72 13.56
CA TYR A 163 -18.24 10.31 12.69
C TYR A 163 -18.10 8.78 12.60
N VAL A 164 -18.10 8.09 13.75
CA VAL A 164 -17.99 6.62 13.76
C VAL A 164 -19.26 5.94 13.24
N GLU A 165 -20.44 6.55 13.45
CA GLU A 165 -21.70 6.10 12.86
C GLU A 165 -21.68 6.18 11.33
N MET A 166 -21.12 7.26 10.77
CA MET A 166 -20.93 7.42 9.34
C MET A 166 -20.03 6.33 8.76
N ILE A 167 -18.89 6.04 9.40
CA ILE A 167 -17.98 4.97 8.96
C ILE A 167 -18.70 3.61 8.99
N ALA A 168 -19.39 3.28 10.09
CA ALA A 168 -20.13 2.01 10.18
C ALA A 168 -21.26 1.92 9.14
N GLN A 169 -21.91 3.04 8.80
CA GLN A 169 -22.92 3.09 7.76
C GLN A 169 -22.33 2.92 6.36
N TYR A 170 -21.18 3.52 6.06
CA TYR A 170 -20.43 3.30 4.80
C TYR A 170 -20.13 1.81 4.59
N LEU A 171 -19.62 1.14 5.62
CA LEU A 171 -19.32 -0.29 5.57
C LEU A 171 -20.58 -1.15 5.37
N SER A 172 -21.72 -0.72 5.92
CA SER A 172 -23.01 -1.37 5.70
C SER A 172 -23.43 -1.28 4.23
N TYR A 173 -23.26 -0.12 3.59
CA TYR A 173 -23.55 0.05 2.16
C TYR A 173 -22.64 -0.80 1.27
N TYR A 174 -21.35 -0.89 1.59
CA TYR A 174 -20.43 -1.78 0.88
C TYR A 174 -20.83 -3.25 1.01
N LYS A 175 -21.23 -3.69 2.21
CA LYS A 175 -21.76 -5.03 2.45
C LYS A 175 -23.03 -5.29 1.63
N GLU A 176 -23.97 -4.34 1.59
CA GLU A 176 -25.17 -4.40 0.76
C GLU A 176 -24.85 -4.46 -0.74
N ALA A 177 -23.80 -3.78 -1.18
CA ALA A 177 -23.29 -3.84 -2.55
C ALA A 177 -22.56 -5.16 -2.91
N GLY A 178 -22.47 -6.09 -1.95
CA GLY A 178 -21.81 -7.40 -2.11
C GLY A 178 -20.30 -7.36 -1.90
N ILE A 179 -19.78 -6.33 -1.23
CA ILE A 179 -18.34 -6.13 -1.00
C ILE A 179 -18.08 -6.23 0.52
N PRO A 180 -17.58 -7.37 1.02
CA PRO A 180 -17.26 -7.52 2.43
C PRO A 180 -15.94 -6.79 2.74
N VAL A 181 -16.04 -5.53 3.17
CA VAL A 181 -14.86 -4.80 3.67
C VAL A 181 -14.30 -5.53 4.88
N SER A 182 -13.00 -5.81 4.85
CA SER A 182 -12.32 -6.66 5.83
C SER A 182 -11.59 -5.86 6.91
N HIS A 183 -11.12 -4.65 6.55
CA HIS A 183 -10.36 -3.77 7.44
C HIS A 183 -10.89 -2.34 7.35
N VAL A 184 -10.88 -1.61 8.46
CA VAL A 184 -11.31 -0.21 8.50
C VAL A 184 -10.39 0.67 9.33
N GLY A 185 -10.06 1.83 8.78
CA GLY A 185 -9.32 2.91 9.43
C GLY A 185 -10.14 4.21 9.41
N PHE A 186 -9.82 5.10 10.34
CA PHE A 186 -10.53 6.37 10.54
C PHE A 186 -9.60 7.60 10.50
N LEU A 187 -8.34 7.39 10.10
CA LEU A 187 -7.33 8.44 9.99
C LEU A 187 -6.44 8.15 8.79
N ASN A 188 -5.98 9.23 8.16
CA ASN A 188 -4.88 9.18 7.21
C ASN A 188 -3.95 10.34 7.53
N GLU A 189 -2.69 10.05 7.86
CA GLU A 189 -1.64 11.05 8.05
C GLU A 189 -2.03 12.13 9.07
N GLY A 190 -2.72 11.73 10.14
CA GLY A 190 -3.24 12.65 11.16
C GLY A 190 -2.15 13.37 11.97
N ASP A 191 -0.90 12.93 11.82
CA ASP A 191 0.28 13.51 12.45
C ASP A 191 0.86 14.72 11.70
N GLY A 192 0.36 15.07 10.50
CA GLY A 192 0.85 16.26 9.81
C GLY A 192 0.17 16.67 8.49
N SER A 193 -0.82 15.93 7.99
CA SER A 193 -1.49 16.25 6.72
C SER A 193 -2.56 17.33 6.86
N ASP A 194 -3.02 17.86 5.71
CA ASP A 194 -4.07 18.88 5.66
C ASP A 194 -5.50 18.31 5.77
N PHE A 195 -5.63 17.00 5.94
CA PHE A 195 -6.93 16.31 6.04
C PHE A 195 -7.54 16.49 7.43
N MET A 196 -7.41 15.51 8.32
CA MET A 196 -7.87 15.58 9.69
C MET A 196 -6.72 15.23 10.63
N LEU A 197 -6.25 16.24 11.37
CA LEU A 197 -5.23 16.02 12.38
C LEU A 197 -5.79 15.24 13.56
N SER A 198 -4.95 14.40 14.15
CA SER A 198 -5.25 13.68 15.39
C SER A 198 -3.95 13.36 16.11
N SER A 199 -3.85 13.69 17.40
CA SER A 199 -2.82 13.10 18.26
C SER A 199 -3.13 11.63 18.58
N ALA A 200 -2.19 10.90 19.17
CA ALA A 200 -2.42 9.55 19.65
C ALA A 200 -3.52 9.50 20.73
N GLU A 201 -3.61 10.50 21.61
CA GLU A 201 -4.68 10.61 22.61
C GLU A 201 -6.05 10.85 21.97
N GLN A 202 -6.08 11.66 20.89
CA GLN A 202 -7.31 11.90 20.13
C GLN A 202 -7.74 10.65 19.36
N ALA A 203 -6.80 9.89 18.80
CA ALA A 203 -7.08 8.60 18.18
C ALA A 203 -7.61 7.58 19.20
N ALA A 204 -6.97 7.51 20.38
CA ALA A 204 -7.39 6.64 21.47
C ALA A 204 -8.81 6.94 21.99
N ASP A 205 -9.24 8.20 21.93
CA ASP A 205 -10.58 8.61 22.30
C ASP A 205 -11.66 8.17 21.28
N VAL A 206 -11.29 7.98 20.01
CA VAL A 206 -12.22 7.56 18.93
C VAL A 206 -12.27 6.03 18.77
N ILE A 207 -11.16 5.32 19.01
CA ILE A 207 -11.06 3.86 18.80
C ILE A 207 -12.19 3.08 19.50
N PRO A 208 -12.47 3.24 20.81
CA PRO A 208 -13.56 2.51 21.46
C PRO A 208 -14.95 2.85 20.89
N LEU A 209 -15.14 4.10 20.44
CA LEU A 209 -16.39 4.55 19.85
C LEU A 209 -16.63 3.86 18.50
N LEU A 210 -15.60 3.76 17.66
CA LEU A 210 -15.68 3.05 16.39
C LEU A 210 -15.97 1.57 16.60
N HIS A 211 -15.26 0.92 17.52
CA HIS A 211 -15.53 -0.46 17.89
C HIS A 211 -17.00 -0.66 18.32
N SER A 212 -17.53 0.22 19.16
CA SER A 212 -18.94 0.17 19.57
C SER A 212 -19.90 0.38 18.40
N ALA A 213 -19.60 1.30 17.49
CA ALA A 213 -20.44 1.58 16.32
C ALA A 213 -20.49 0.37 15.37
N LEU A 214 -19.34 -0.27 15.09
CA LEU A 214 -19.27 -1.47 14.26
C LEU A 214 -20.10 -2.62 14.85
N ASN A 215 -19.93 -2.89 16.15
CA ASN A 215 -20.71 -3.94 16.83
C ASN A 215 -22.22 -3.67 16.78
N SER A 216 -22.65 -2.42 16.96
CA SER A 216 -24.07 -2.05 16.90
C SER A 216 -24.73 -2.30 15.54
N LYS A 217 -23.93 -2.33 14.46
CA LYS A 217 -24.35 -2.59 13.08
C LYS A 217 -24.13 -4.05 12.64
N GLY A 218 -23.68 -4.93 13.54
CA GLY A 218 -23.34 -6.32 13.17
C GLY A 218 -22.11 -6.41 12.25
N LEU A 219 -21.16 -5.48 12.42
CA LEU A 219 -19.91 -5.37 11.68
C LEU A 219 -18.68 -5.60 12.57
N GLY A 220 -18.86 -6.23 13.74
CA GLY A 220 -17.80 -6.47 14.72
C GLY A 220 -16.63 -7.34 14.23
N ASP A 221 -16.83 -8.10 13.14
CA ASP A 221 -15.78 -8.92 12.53
C ASP A 221 -14.81 -8.10 11.65
N ILE A 222 -15.11 -6.83 11.36
CA ILE A 222 -14.22 -5.96 10.57
C ILE A 222 -13.04 -5.53 11.44
N LYS A 223 -11.84 -5.79 10.94
CA LYS A 223 -10.57 -5.52 11.62
C LYS A 223 -10.28 -4.01 11.63
N MET A 224 -10.17 -3.44 12.82
CA MET A 224 -9.84 -2.01 12.97
C MET A 224 -8.34 -1.76 12.84
N THR A 225 -7.98 -0.68 12.15
CA THR A 225 -6.59 -0.25 11.92
C THR A 225 -6.34 1.14 12.52
N CYS A 226 -5.09 1.43 12.86
CA CYS A 226 -4.61 2.78 13.15
C CYS A 226 -3.08 2.87 12.97
N CYS A 227 -2.51 4.00 12.54
CA CYS A 227 -3.19 5.28 12.28
C CYS A 227 -2.88 5.85 10.89
N ASP A 228 -2.18 5.09 10.04
CA ASP A 228 -1.75 5.54 8.72
C ASP A 228 -0.95 6.86 8.82
N ASN A 229 -0.10 7.00 9.85
CA ASN A 229 0.76 8.19 10.01
C ASN A 229 1.72 8.33 8.82
N ILE A 230 2.18 9.56 8.54
CA ILE A 230 3.02 9.92 7.37
C ILE A 230 4.30 9.07 7.25
N GLY A 231 4.83 8.55 8.36
CA GLY A 231 5.98 7.67 8.31
C GLY A 231 6.11 6.74 9.50
N TRP A 232 6.97 5.74 9.31
CA TRP A 232 7.16 4.64 10.24
C TRP A 232 7.54 5.08 11.66
N LYS A 233 8.43 6.08 11.79
CA LYS A 233 8.90 6.55 13.10
C LYS A 233 7.81 7.24 13.91
N SER A 234 6.99 8.09 13.29
CA SER A 234 5.87 8.71 14.00
C SER A 234 4.80 7.68 14.34
N GLN A 235 4.57 6.67 13.49
CA GLN A 235 3.67 5.58 13.84
C GLN A 235 4.20 4.74 15.02
N MET A 236 5.52 4.49 15.14
CA MET A 236 6.07 3.80 16.31
C MET A 236 5.76 4.53 17.63
N GLU A 237 5.85 5.86 17.63
CA GLU A 237 5.50 6.68 18.79
C GLU A 237 4.00 6.56 19.12
N TYR A 238 3.14 6.57 18.10
CA TYR A 238 1.70 6.41 18.27
C TYR A 238 1.36 5.02 18.81
N THR A 239 1.94 3.97 18.24
CA THR A 239 1.72 2.58 18.69
C THR A 239 2.07 2.41 20.16
N ALA A 240 3.24 2.92 20.60
CA ALA A 240 3.62 2.89 22.01
C ALA A 240 2.61 3.65 22.89
N LYS A 241 2.12 4.80 22.42
CA LYS A 241 1.13 5.60 23.16
C LYS A 241 -0.25 4.95 23.21
N LEU A 242 -0.71 4.32 22.13
CA LEU A 242 -1.98 3.59 22.08
C LEU A 242 -1.97 2.38 23.02
N ALA A 243 -0.83 1.67 23.12
CA ALA A 243 -0.63 0.60 24.08
C ALA A 243 -0.64 1.14 25.53
N GLU A 244 0.06 2.25 25.81
CA GLU A 244 0.04 2.93 27.11
C GLU A 244 -1.38 3.35 27.53
N LEU A 245 -2.19 3.83 26.59
CA LEU A 245 -3.58 4.25 26.81
C LEU A 245 -4.57 3.07 26.86
N GLY A 246 -4.12 1.83 26.65
CA GLY A 246 -4.94 0.62 26.76
C GLY A 246 -5.97 0.44 25.65
N VAL A 247 -5.77 1.07 24.48
CA VAL A 247 -6.70 1.00 23.34
C VAL A 247 -6.22 0.10 22.20
N GLU A 248 -4.98 -0.39 22.26
CA GLU A 248 -4.42 -1.32 21.27
C GLU A 248 -5.25 -2.61 21.14
N SER A 249 -5.90 -3.07 22.23
CA SER A 249 -6.72 -4.28 22.22
C SER A 249 -7.98 -4.20 21.35
N TYR A 250 -8.39 -3.01 20.91
CA TYR A 250 -9.46 -2.82 19.95
C TYR A 250 -8.99 -2.90 18.50
N LEU A 251 -7.68 -2.83 18.27
CA LEU A 251 -7.08 -2.85 16.95
C LEU A 251 -6.69 -4.26 16.55
N SER A 252 -6.68 -4.51 15.24
CA SER A 252 -6.26 -5.78 14.64
C SER A 252 -4.97 -5.64 13.83
N VAL A 253 -4.67 -4.43 13.34
CA VAL A 253 -3.48 -4.13 12.53
C VAL A 253 -3.01 -2.71 12.87
N ILE A 254 -1.70 -2.53 12.97
CA ILE A 254 -1.07 -1.20 13.02
C ILE A 254 -0.64 -0.79 11.61
N THR A 255 -1.03 0.40 11.17
CA THR A 255 -0.79 0.90 9.82
C THR A 255 0.06 2.16 9.83
N SER A 256 0.96 2.28 8.87
CA SER A 256 1.85 3.43 8.67
C SER A 256 2.11 3.66 7.20
N HIS A 257 2.36 4.90 6.82
CA HIS A 257 2.97 5.23 5.54
C HIS A 257 4.49 5.21 5.66
N GLU A 258 5.19 5.55 4.59
CA GLU A 258 6.66 5.56 4.54
C GLU A 258 7.29 6.86 4.01
N TYR A 259 6.51 7.93 3.85
CA TYR A 259 6.97 9.17 3.21
C TYR A 259 8.03 9.90 4.03
N SER A 260 7.82 10.06 5.34
CA SER A 260 8.79 10.76 6.22
C SER A 260 9.86 9.83 6.80
N SER A 261 9.58 8.53 6.84
CA SER A 261 10.52 7.49 7.30
C SER A 261 10.07 6.11 6.85
N SER A 262 10.99 5.35 6.26
CA SER A 262 10.75 3.98 5.80
C SER A 262 10.65 2.97 6.94
N PRO A 263 9.96 1.83 6.74
CA PRO A 263 9.99 0.69 7.65
C PRO A 263 11.38 0.03 7.65
N ASP A 264 12.21 0.34 8.64
CA ASP A 264 13.58 -0.18 8.80
C ASP A 264 13.78 -1.02 10.07
N GLN A 265 12.80 -1.02 10.98
CA GLN A 265 12.82 -1.77 12.25
C GLN A 265 11.39 -2.13 12.68
N SER A 266 11.23 -3.23 13.42
CA SER A 266 9.92 -3.68 13.88
C SER A 266 9.31 -2.73 14.93
N MET A 267 7.98 -2.57 14.91
CA MET A 267 7.27 -1.85 15.98
C MET A 267 7.13 -2.73 17.22
N ASN A 268 7.13 -2.13 18.41
CA ASN A 268 6.88 -2.84 19.66
C ASN A 268 5.37 -3.10 19.86
N THR A 269 4.83 -4.07 19.11
CA THR A 269 3.44 -4.53 19.18
C THR A 269 3.39 -6.02 18.85
N THR A 270 2.34 -6.71 19.30
CA THR A 270 2.04 -8.08 18.86
C THR A 270 1.10 -8.13 17.66
N LEU A 271 0.53 -6.99 17.25
CA LEU A 271 -0.35 -6.90 16.09
C LEU A 271 0.46 -6.96 14.79
N PRO A 272 -0.10 -7.52 13.71
CA PRO A 272 0.42 -7.32 12.36
C PRO A 272 0.62 -5.83 12.06
N THR A 273 1.70 -5.51 11.36
CA THR A 273 2.01 -4.15 10.94
C THR A 273 2.02 -4.05 9.42
N TRP A 274 1.39 -3.01 8.89
CA TRP A 274 1.27 -2.78 7.45
C TRP A 274 1.92 -1.46 7.08
N MET A 275 2.70 -1.47 5.99
CA MET A 275 2.98 -0.25 5.23
C MET A 275 1.77 -0.06 4.31
N SER A 276 0.92 0.92 4.63
CA SER A 276 -0.39 1.10 3.99
C SER A 276 -0.44 2.14 2.87
N GLU A 277 0.63 2.93 2.72
CA GLU A 277 0.80 3.85 1.59
C GLU A 277 2.27 4.29 1.43
N GLY A 278 2.75 4.23 0.20
CA GLY A 278 4.06 4.75 -0.17
C GLY A 278 4.15 5.00 -1.66
N ALA A 279 4.78 6.11 -2.04
CA ALA A 279 5.10 6.43 -3.43
C ALA A 279 6.29 7.39 -3.54
N ALA A 280 6.88 7.49 -4.74
CA ALA A 280 7.80 8.57 -5.10
C ALA A 280 7.05 9.65 -5.91
N ASN A 281 5.93 10.13 -5.36
CA ASN A 281 4.97 11.02 -6.02
C ASN A 281 5.54 12.39 -6.43
N ASP A 282 6.72 12.76 -5.94
CA ASP A 282 7.46 13.95 -6.36
C ASP A 282 8.39 13.72 -7.56
N GLN A 283 8.49 12.48 -8.06
CA GLN A 283 9.28 12.10 -9.22
C GLN A 283 8.42 11.90 -10.46
N ALA A 284 9.02 12.09 -11.64
CA ALA A 284 8.40 11.69 -12.89
C ALA A 284 8.28 10.16 -13.00
N PHE A 285 7.25 9.72 -13.72
CA PHE A 285 7.02 8.30 -13.96
C PHE A 285 8.21 7.67 -14.69
N ALA A 286 8.67 6.51 -14.20
CA ALA A 286 9.85 5.83 -14.72
C ALA A 286 9.64 4.32 -14.82
N THR A 287 10.24 3.74 -15.85
CA THR A 287 10.20 2.31 -16.15
C THR A 287 11.54 1.62 -15.88
N ALA A 288 12.56 2.37 -15.46
CA ALA A 288 13.90 1.85 -15.23
C ALA A 288 13.97 0.99 -13.95
N TRP A 289 14.66 -0.15 -14.05
CA TRP A 289 14.90 -0.99 -12.88
C TRP A 289 16.03 -0.43 -12.01
N TYR A 290 17.20 -0.15 -12.61
CA TYR A 290 18.32 0.45 -11.91
C TYR A 290 19.20 1.24 -12.89
N VAL A 291 19.56 2.47 -12.55
CA VAL A 291 20.57 3.28 -13.25
C VAL A 291 21.57 3.83 -12.26
N ASN A 292 21.08 4.52 -11.22
CA ASN A 292 21.93 5.15 -10.21
C ASN A 292 21.34 5.13 -8.79
N GLY A 293 20.26 4.37 -8.55
CA GLY A 293 19.59 4.29 -7.26
C GLY A 293 18.61 5.44 -7.01
N GLY A 294 18.07 6.04 -8.08
CA GLY A 294 17.02 7.06 -7.97
C GLY A 294 15.77 6.54 -7.25
N SER A 295 15.03 7.43 -6.60
CA SER A 295 13.79 7.08 -5.87
C SER A 295 12.65 6.59 -6.76
N ASN A 296 12.73 6.83 -8.08
CA ASN A 296 11.79 6.35 -9.08
C ASN A 296 12.18 5.03 -9.75
N GLU A 297 13.27 4.39 -9.32
CA GLU A 297 13.77 3.15 -9.91
C GLU A 297 13.20 1.91 -9.20
N GLY A 298 12.89 0.86 -9.96
CA GLY A 298 12.30 -0.36 -9.38
C GLY A 298 13.18 -1.03 -8.33
N PHE A 299 14.50 -1.04 -8.51
CA PHE A 299 15.43 -1.64 -7.56
C PHE A 299 15.43 -0.91 -6.21
N THR A 300 15.31 0.42 -6.20
CA THR A 300 15.17 1.19 -4.97
C THR A 300 13.96 0.71 -4.17
N TRP A 301 12.82 0.51 -4.84
CA TRP A 301 11.61 -0.04 -4.22
C TRP A 301 11.74 -1.50 -3.81
N ALA A 302 12.45 -2.32 -4.59
CA ALA A 302 12.75 -3.70 -4.21
C ALA A 302 13.53 -3.79 -2.89
N VAL A 303 14.49 -2.87 -2.67
CA VAL A 303 15.24 -2.77 -1.40
C VAL A 303 14.33 -2.33 -0.27
N LYS A 304 13.49 -1.30 -0.47
CA LYS A 304 12.53 -0.83 0.54
C LYS A 304 11.56 -1.92 0.99
N ILE A 305 10.97 -2.65 0.03
CA ILE A 305 10.06 -3.76 0.33
C ILE A 305 10.80 -4.88 1.07
N ALA A 306 12.02 -5.24 0.63
CA ALA A 306 12.82 -6.25 1.31
C ALA A 306 13.15 -5.86 2.76
N GLN A 307 13.54 -4.61 3.00
CA GLN A 307 13.78 -4.08 4.35
C GLN A 307 12.49 -4.10 5.19
N GLY A 308 11.37 -3.64 4.65
CA GLY A 308 10.11 -3.63 5.36
C GLY A 308 9.64 -5.03 5.77
N ILE A 309 9.63 -5.99 4.84
CA ILE A 309 9.17 -7.35 5.12
C ILE A 309 10.16 -8.12 6.03
N VAL A 310 11.48 -7.98 5.80
CA VAL A 310 12.49 -8.83 6.48
C VAL A 310 13.02 -8.21 7.78
N ASN A 311 13.20 -6.89 7.82
CA ASN A 311 13.83 -6.18 8.94
C ASN A 311 12.82 -5.45 9.83
N ALA A 312 11.69 -5.01 9.27
CA ALA A 312 10.62 -4.33 10.03
C ALA A 312 9.41 -5.23 10.34
N ASP A 313 9.51 -6.52 10.01
CA ASP A 313 8.49 -7.56 10.23
C ASP A 313 7.10 -7.21 9.68
N LEU A 314 7.04 -6.46 8.57
CA LEU A 314 5.77 -6.14 7.92
C LEU A 314 4.99 -7.40 7.52
N SER A 315 3.67 -7.33 7.73
CA SER A 315 2.69 -8.32 7.28
C SER A 315 2.05 -7.91 5.94
N ALA A 316 2.08 -6.62 5.59
CA ALA A 316 1.69 -6.15 4.27
C ALA A 316 2.44 -4.90 3.78
N TYR A 317 2.43 -4.70 2.46
CA TYR A 317 3.00 -3.53 1.80
C TYR A 317 2.08 -3.06 0.66
N ILE A 318 1.54 -1.85 0.78
CA ILE A 318 0.55 -1.26 -0.13
C ILE A 318 1.19 -0.01 -0.75
N TYR A 319 1.49 -0.07 -2.06
CA TYR A 319 1.91 1.12 -2.81
C TYR A 319 0.72 2.08 -2.94
N TRP A 320 0.95 3.35 -3.25
CA TRP A 320 -0.15 4.31 -3.27
C TRP A 320 -1.22 3.98 -4.32
N GLU A 321 -1.07 4.36 -5.58
CA GLU A 321 -2.10 4.09 -6.61
C GLU A 321 -1.69 2.94 -7.55
N GLY A 322 -2.69 2.24 -8.11
CA GLY A 322 -2.48 1.18 -9.08
C GLY A 322 -2.27 1.74 -10.49
N VAL A 323 -3.35 2.31 -11.03
CA VAL A 323 -3.46 2.78 -12.41
C VAL A 323 -3.90 4.23 -12.43
N GLU A 324 -3.13 5.08 -13.11
CA GLU A 324 -3.58 6.44 -13.43
C GLU A 324 -3.55 6.69 -14.93
N THR A 325 -4.35 7.68 -15.36
CA THR A 325 -4.48 8.03 -16.78
C THR A 325 -3.75 9.35 -17.07
N ASN A 326 -2.78 9.32 -17.98
CA ASN A 326 -2.02 10.46 -18.46
C ASN A 326 -1.32 11.27 -17.33
N ASN A 327 -0.77 10.61 -16.31
CA ASN A 327 -0.14 11.28 -15.17
C ASN A 327 1.37 11.00 -15.03
N ARG A 328 2.11 11.01 -16.15
CA ARG A 328 3.57 10.73 -16.14
C ARG A 328 4.44 11.77 -15.41
N GLY A 329 3.85 12.86 -14.94
CA GLY A 329 4.54 13.85 -14.11
C GLY A 329 4.75 13.41 -12.66
N SER A 330 4.10 12.33 -12.24
CA SER A 330 4.13 11.77 -10.90
C SER A 330 4.38 10.26 -10.94
N LEU A 331 5.05 9.71 -9.93
CA LEU A 331 5.17 8.27 -9.68
C LEU A 331 4.28 7.85 -8.49
N SER A 332 3.10 8.46 -8.36
CA SER A 332 2.05 8.07 -7.41
C SER A 332 1.46 6.69 -7.70
N HIS A 333 1.59 6.21 -8.94
CA HIS A 333 1.03 4.94 -9.41
C HIS A 333 2.08 4.03 -10.04
N VAL A 334 1.76 2.73 -10.12
CA VAL A 334 2.65 1.72 -10.72
C VAL A 334 2.39 1.48 -12.21
N ILE A 335 1.24 1.91 -12.74
CA ILE A 335 0.83 1.72 -14.13
C ILE A 335 0.21 3.01 -14.71
N ASP A 336 0.83 3.62 -15.71
CA ASP A 336 0.27 4.78 -16.43
C ASP A 336 -0.42 4.34 -17.73
N THR A 337 -1.50 5.00 -18.14
CA THR A 337 -2.13 4.76 -19.44
C THR A 337 -2.59 6.04 -20.15
N ASP A 338 -2.54 6.03 -21.49
CA ASP A 338 -3.21 7.06 -22.32
C ASP A 338 -4.68 6.71 -22.64
N GLY A 339 -5.18 5.62 -22.07
CA GLY A 339 -6.50 5.03 -22.31
C GLY A 339 -6.51 3.91 -23.35
N THR A 340 -5.40 3.72 -24.08
CA THR A 340 -5.23 2.63 -25.06
C THR A 340 -3.97 1.81 -24.84
N LYS A 341 -2.89 2.42 -24.35
CA LYS A 341 -1.60 1.79 -24.11
C LYS A 341 -1.18 1.97 -22.67
N PHE A 342 -0.66 0.90 -22.07
CA PHE A 342 -0.09 0.93 -20.73
C PHE A 342 1.43 1.14 -20.75
N THR A 343 1.92 1.87 -19.75
CA THR A 343 3.34 2.02 -19.42
C THR A 343 3.52 1.58 -17.99
N ILE A 344 4.33 0.54 -17.80
CA ILE A 344 4.46 -0.14 -16.51
C ILE A 344 5.74 0.33 -15.82
N SER A 345 5.63 0.79 -14.59
CA SER A 345 6.80 1.10 -13.78
C SER A 345 7.50 -0.18 -13.35
N SER A 346 8.83 -0.15 -13.26
CA SER A 346 9.60 -1.25 -12.66
C SER A 346 9.22 -1.53 -11.20
N ILE A 347 8.58 -0.57 -10.53
CA ILE A 347 8.07 -0.73 -9.16
C ILE A 347 6.99 -1.81 -9.09
N LEU A 348 6.13 -1.94 -10.12
CA LEU A 348 5.16 -3.04 -10.18
C LEU A 348 5.86 -4.40 -10.07
N TRP A 349 6.99 -4.56 -10.76
CA TRP A 349 7.74 -5.80 -10.76
C TRP A 349 8.55 -6.01 -9.48
N ALA A 350 9.00 -4.93 -8.84
CA ALA A 350 9.58 -4.98 -7.50
C ALA A 350 8.57 -5.55 -6.48
N ILE A 351 7.31 -5.08 -6.53
CA ILE A 351 6.21 -5.61 -5.71
C ILE A 351 5.90 -7.07 -6.10
N ALA A 352 5.83 -7.37 -7.40
CA ALA A 352 5.50 -8.70 -7.93
C ALA A 352 6.44 -9.81 -7.43
N HIS A 353 7.72 -9.50 -7.12
CA HIS A 353 8.66 -10.46 -6.54
C HIS A 353 8.22 -11.00 -5.17
N TRP A 354 7.40 -10.22 -4.47
CA TRP A 354 6.82 -10.58 -3.19
C TRP A 354 5.36 -11.04 -3.36
N SER A 355 4.54 -10.33 -4.13
CA SER A 355 3.10 -10.58 -4.19
C SER A 355 2.66 -11.75 -5.07
N ARG A 356 3.36 -12.03 -6.17
CA ARG A 356 2.89 -13.03 -7.16
C ARG A 356 2.86 -14.44 -6.59
N HIS A 357 3.80 -14.76 -5.70
CA HIS A 357 4.01 -16.12 -5.20
C HIS A 357 3.91 -16.26 -3.68
N ILE A 358 4.04 -15.18 -2.90
CA ILE A 358 3.74 -15.20 -1.45
C ILE A 358 2.27 -14.79 -1.32
N ARG A 359 1.40 -15.74 -0.98
CA ARG A 359 -0.06 -15.55 -0.94
C ARG A 359 -0.54 -15.27 0.48
N PRO A 360 -1.71 -14.62 0.65
CA PRO A 360 -2.28 -14.36 1.97
C PRO A 360 -2.27 -15.61 2.86
N GLY A 361 -1.87 -15.44 4.12
CA GLY A 361 -1.71 -16.53 5.09
C GLY A 361 -0.36 -17.24 5.04
N ALA A 362 0.56 -16.83 4.17
CA ALA A 362 1.93 -17.33 4.20
C ALA A 362 2.63 -16.92 5.50
N HIS A 363 3.49 -17.78 6.04
CA HIS A 363 4.36 -17.42 7.15
C HIS A 363 5.75 -17.08 6.64
N ARG A 364 6.34 -15.98 7.13
CA ARG A 364 7.79 -15.78 7.00
C ARG A 364 8.51 -16.87 7.79
N LEU A 365 9.61 -17.37 7.25
CA LEU A 365 10.43 -18.42 7.85
C LEU A 365 11.77 -17.86 8.32
N SER A 366 12.28 -18.42 9.40
CA SER A 366 13.65 -18.16 9.84
C SER A 366 14.67 -18.65 8.82
N THR A 367 15.65 -17.80 8.53
CA THR A 367 16.83 -18.11 7.71
C THR A 367 18.10 -18.01 8.55
N SER A 368 19.13 -18.77 8.17
CA SER A 368 20.48 -18.68 8.76
C SER A 368 21.55 -18.77 7.69
N GLY A 369 22.72 -18.18 7.94
CA GLY A 369 23.73 -17.92 6.93
C GLY A 369 23.66 -16.47 6.44
N VAL A 370 24.72 -15.99 5.83
CA VAL A 370 24.83 -14.60 5.38
C VAL A 370 25.29 -14.62 3.93
N VAL A 371 24.49 -14.06 3.03
CA VAL A 371 24.92 -13.74 1.67
C VAL A 371 25.35 -12.28 1.66
N GLN A 372 26.56 -12.02 1.22
CA GLN A 372 27.11 -10.68 1.23
C GLN A 372 26.20 -9.71 0.44
N ASP A 373 25.93 -8.55 1.04
CA ASP A 373 25.13 -7.47 0.47
C ASP A 373 23.80 -7.94 -0.12
N THR A 374 23.15 -8.95 0.48
CA THR A 374 21.89 -9.51 -0.02
C THR A 374 20.89 -9.69 1.12
N ILE A 375 19.70 -9.11 0.95
CA ILE A 375 18.57 -9.34 1.84
C ILE A 375 17.84 -10.61 1.39
N VAL A 376 17.64 -11.57 2.30
CA VAL A 376 17.00 -12.86 2.00
C VAL A 376 15.73 -13.03 2.84
N GLY A 377 14.59 -13.10 2.17
CA GLY A 377 13.31 -13.52 2.75
C GLY A 377 12.95 -14.94 2.33
N ALA A 378 12.33 -15.71 3.22
CA ALA A 378 11.79 -17.03 2.93
C ALA A 378 10.38 -17.16 3.52
N PHE A 379 9.46 -17.79 2.80
CA PHE A 379 8.04 -17.83 3.13
C PHE A 379 7.45 -19.19 2.82
N GLU A 380 6.61 -19.72 3.71
CA GLU A 380 5.80 -20.91 3.47
C GLU A 380 4.35 -20.49 3.24
N ASN A 381 3.82 -20.78 2.06
CA ASN A 381 2.40 -20.60 1.76
C ASN A 381 1.55 -21.69 2.43
N VAL A 382 0.24 -21.42 2.53
CA VAL A 382 -0.76 -22.38 3.04
C VAL A 382 -0.78 -23.69 2.24
N ASP A 383 -0.47 -23.63 0.93
CA ASP A 383 -0.38 -24.82 0.06
C ASP A 383 0.91 -25.64 0.26
N GLY A 384 1.80 -25.22 1.17
CA GLY A 384 3.06 -25.86 1.48
C GLY A 384 4.21 -25.53 0.52
N SER A 385 3.98 -24.68 -0.49
CA SER A 385 5.06 -24.14 -1.31
C SER A 385 5.94 -23.19 -0.51
N VAL A 386 7.23 -23.19 -0.80
CA VAL A 386 8.20 -22.29 -0.16
C VAL A 386 8.72 -21.31 -1.21
N VAL A 387 8.69 -20.02 -0.87
CA VAL A 387 9.16 -18.94 -1.74
C VAL A 387 10.32 -18.24 -1.05
N LEU A 388 11.43 -18.05 -1.77
CA LEU A 388 12.56 -17.23 -1.34
C LEU A 388 12.66 -16.00 -2.23
N VAL A 389 12.98 -14.86 -1.63
CA VAL A 389 13.27 -13.61 -2.36
C VAL A 389 14.64 -13.13 -1.93
N LEU A 390 15.54 -12.95 -2.90
CA LEU A 390 16.91 -12.52 -2.68
C LEU A 390 17.12 -11.17 -3.39
N THR A 391 17.41 -10.12 -2.62
CA THR A 391 17.64 -8.76 -3.13
C THR A 391 19.12 -8.41 -2.95
N ASN A 392 19.90 -8.44 -4.02
CA ASN A 392 21.35 -8.18 -3.99
C ASN A 392 21.64 -6.68 -4.18
N THR A 393 22.03 -6.03 -3.10
CA THR A 393 22.44 -4.61 -3.04
C THR A 393 23.92 -4.39 -3.26
N GLY A 394 24.70 -5.46 -3.42
CA GLY A 394 26.15 -5.40 -3.64
C GLY A 394 26.51 -5.04 -5.06
N THR A 395 27.81 -4.88 -5.32
CA THR A 395 28.39 -4.51 -6.62
C THR A 395 28.84 -5.70 -7.47
N ALA A 396 28.62 -6.93 -6.97
CA ALA A 396 28.97 -8.18 -7.64
C ALA A 396 27.80 -9.17 -7.57
N ALA A 397 27.72 -10.06 -8.56
CA ALA A 397 26.73 -11.14 -8.54
C ALA A 397 27.03 -12.13 -7.40
N GLN A 398 25.97 -12.61 -6.75
CA GLN A 398 26.05 -13.57 -5.65
C GLN A 398 25.52 -14.92 -6.13
N THR A 399 26.33 -15.99 -6.02
CA THR A 399 25.85 -17.36 -6.21
C THR A 399 25.52 -17.94 -4.84
N VAL A 400 24.27 -18.36 -4.68
CA VAL A 400 23.72 -18.77 -3.39
C VAL A 400 23.31 -20.24 -3.45
N ASP A 401 23.70 -20.97 -2.41
CA ASP A 401 23.33 -22.37 -2.18
C ASP A 401 22.36 -22.47 -1.01
N LEU A 402 21.09 -22.69 -1.33
CA LEU A 402 19.96 -22.61 -0.42
C LEU A 402 19.53 -24.02 0.00
N GLY A 403 19.70 -24.35 1.28
CA GLY A 403 19.14 -25.57 1.87
C GLY A 403 17.78 -25.29 2.52
N VAL A 404 16.79 -26.15 2.29
CA VAL A 404 15.53 -26.11 3.07
C VAL A 404 15.46 -27.33 3.98
N THR A 405 15.41 -27.09 5.28
CA THR A 405 15.33 -28.16 6.29
C THR A 405 13.87 -28.49 6.62
N GLY A 406 13.59 -29.76 6.93
CA GLY A 406 12.27 -30.23 7.36
C GLY A 406 11.32 -30.67 6.24
N ARG A 407 11.63 -30.40 4.96
CA ARG A 407 10.82 -30.86 3.81
C ARG A 407 11.69 -31.00 2.58
N THR A 408 11.38 -31.99 1.75
CA THR A 408 11.99 -32.20 0.42
C THR A 408 11.10 -31.63 -0.67
N PHE A 409 11.69 -30.91 -1.61
CA PHE A 409 10.98 -30.35 -2.76
C PHE A 409 11.32 -31.09 -4.05
N SER A 410 10.39 -31.12 -5.00
CA SER A 410 10.58 -31.83 -6.28
C SER A 410 10.86 -30.88 -7.45
N THR A 411 10.43 -29.62 -7.35
CA THR A 411 10.55 -28.64 -8.43
C THR A 411 10.93 -27.27 -7.89
N ALA A 412 11.74 -26.56 -8.67
CA ALA A 412 12.11 -25.18 -8.44
C ALA A 412 11.85 -24.34 -9.70
N GLN A 413 11.32 -23.14 -9.51
CA GLN A 413 11.18 -22.11 -10.54
C GLN A 413 11.81 -20.83 -10.01
N ALA A 414 12.47 -20.06 -10.87
CA ALA A 414 13.07 -18.80 -10.46
C ALA A 414 12.78 -17.68 -11.46
N PHE A 415 12.61 -16.47 -10.92
CA PHE A 415 12.30 -15.26 -11.66
C PHE A 415 13.27 -14.16 -11.26
N THR A 416 13.76 -13.36 -12.21
CA THR A 416 14.74 -12.30 -11.97
C THR A 416 14.26 -10.96 -12.48
N SER A 417 14.62 -9.89 -11.77
CA SER A 417 14.61 -8.52 -12.27
C SER A 417 15.97 -7.87 -12.06
N HIS A 418 16.51 -7.24 -13.10
CA HIS A 418 17.74 -6.46 -13.13
C HIS A 418 17.61 -5.37 -14.22
N ALA A 419 18.68 -4.61 -14.50
CA ALA A 419 18.62 -3.46 -15.41
C ALA A 419 18.04 -3.77 -16.81
N GLU A 420 18.28 -4.98 -17.33
CA GLU A 420 17.87 -5.40 -18.68
C GLU A 420 16.65 -6.33 -18.73
N ALA A 421 16.15 -6.83 -17.59
CA ALA A 421 15.04 -7.78 -17.56
C ALA A 421 14.17 -7.59 -16.31
N GLN A 422 12.86 -7.75 -16.44
CA GLN A 422 11.91 -7.55 -15.34
C GLN A 422 10.98 -8.76 -15.24
N MET A 423 11.01 -9.43 -14.10
CA MET A 423 10.17 -10.59 -13.75
C MET A 423 10.19 -11.71 -14.79
N VAL A 424 11.37 -12.02 -15.33
CA VAL A 424 11.56 -13.09 -16.34
C VAL A 424 12.08 -14.37 -15.70
N ASN A 425 11.79 -15.52 -16.31
CA ASN A 425 12.34 -16.80 -15.87
C ASN A 425 13.89 -16.76 -15.88
N THR A 426 14.51 -17.27 -14.82
CA THR A 426 15.96 -17.45 -14.73
C THR A 426 16.32 -18.88 -14.35
N LYS A 427 17.59 -19.24 -14.56
CA LYS A 427 18.09 -20.57 -14.27
C LYS A 427 18.13 -20.82 -12.77
N VAL A 428 17.61 -21.97 -12.36
CA VAL A 428 17.71 -22.50 -10.99
C VAL A 428 17.95 -24.00 -11.08
N THR A 429 18.77 -24.53 -10.17
CA THR A 429 18.99 -25.98 -10.06
C THR A 429 18.56 -26.47 -8.69
N LEU A 430 17.87 -27.60 -8.65
CA LEU A 430 17.49 -28.29 -7.43
C LEU A 430 18.14 -29.68 -7.45
N SER A 431 19.05 -29.93 -6.52
CA SER A 431 19.75 -31.22 -6.36
C SER A 431 20.01 -31.47 -4.88
N ASP A 432 19.78 -32.69 -4.40
CA ASP A 432 19.97 -33.06 -2.99
C ASP A 432 19.23 -32.13 -2.02
N ASN A 433 18.02 -31.73 -2.40
CA ASN A 433 17.18 -30.75 -1.68
C ASN A 433 17.86 -29.39 -1.42
N ARG A 434 18.86 -29.05 -2.25
CA ARG A 434 19.52 -27.75 -2.25
C ARG A 434 19.30 -27.06 -3.57
N VAL A 435 19.04 -25.76 -3.47
CA VAL A 435 18.76 -24.89 -4.61
C VAL A 435 19.99 -24.03 -4.84
N LYS A 436 20.53 -24.06 -6.05
CA LYS A 436 21.57 -23.12 -6.47
C LYS A 436 20.99 -22.11 -7.46
N VAL A 437 21.24 -20.83 -7.18
CA VAL A 437 20.79 -19.69 -7.99
C VAL A 437 21.82 -18.57 -7.95
N THR A 438 21.94 -17.81 -9.04
CA THR A 438 22.79 -16.62 -9.10
C THR A 438 21.91 -15.37 -9.11
N VAL A 439 22.18 -14.45 -8.20
CA VAL A 439 21.52 -13.14 -8.08
C VAL A 439 22.46 -12.09 -8.67
N PRO A 440 22.14 -11.48 -9.82
CA PRO A 440 22.98 -10.43 -10.41
C PRO A 440 23.14 -9.21 -9.49
N VAL A 441 24.07 -8.32 -9.84
CA VAL A 441 24.22 -7.00 -9.20
C VAL A 441 22.93 -6.19 -9.33
N HIS A 442 22.53 -5.51 -8.25
CA HIS A 442 21.31 -4.68 -8.18
C HIS A 442 20.07 -5.39 -8.73
N ALA A 443 19.89 -6.64 -8.34
CA ALA A 443 18.84 -7.52 -8.86
C ALA A 443 18.03 -8.14 -7.73
N VAL A 444 16.82 -8.58 -8.08
CA VAL A 444 16.01 -9.46 -7.25
C VAL A 444 15.85 -10.79 -7.96
N VAL A 445 16.01 -11.89 -7.22
CA VAL A 445 15.61 -13.22 -7.67
C VAL A 445 14.60 -13.80 -6.69
N THR A 446 13.44 -14.22 -7.21
CA THR A 446 12.45 -15.00 -6.47
C THR A 446 12.55 -16.45 -6.88
N VAL A 447 12.68 -17.37 -5.93
CA VAL A 447 12.64 -18.82 -6.16
C VAL A 447 11.40 -19.42 -5.52
N LYS A 448 10.60 -20.15 -6.29
CA LYS A 448 9.45 -20.93 -5.80
C LYS A 448 9.77 -22.42 -5.80
N LEU A 449 9.58 -23.06 -4.66
CA LEU A 449 9.75 -24.49 -4.44
C LEU A 449 8.39 -25.14 -4.17
N THR A 450 8.14 -26.27 -4.83
CA THR A 450 6.91 -27.05 -4.61
C THR A 450 7.26 -28.52 -4.40
N THR A 451 6.47 -29.17 -3.55
CA THR A 451 6.50 -30.63 -3.40
C THR A 451 5.79 -31.27 -4.58
N ALA A 452 6.07 -32.56 -4.80
CA ALA A 452 5.27 -33.33 -5.73
C ALA A 452 3.85 -33.37 -5.16
N ARG A 453 2.84 -32.98 -5.95
CA ARG A 453 1.43 -33.18 -5.55
C ARG A 453 1.28 -34.65 -5.17
N SER A 454 0.97 -34.94 -3.90
CA SER A 454 0.39 -36.23 -3.57
C SER A 454 -0.90 -36.32 -4.38
N SER A 455 -1.11 -37.41 -5.11
CA SER A 455 -2.33 -37.68 -5.90
C SER A 455 -3.62 -37.78 -5.07
N ASN A 456 -3.62 -37.37 -3.81
CA ASN A 456 -4.82 -37.25 -3.01
C ASN A 456 -5.45 -35.89 -3.29
N ALA A 457 -6.37 -35.91 -4.25
CA ALA A 457 -7.36 -34.87 -4.42
C ALA A 457 -7.97 -34.55 -3.04
N ILE A 458 -7.83 -33.31 -2.60
CA ILE A 458 -8.62 -32.76 -1.51
C ILE A 458 -10.05 -32.72 -2.05
N SER A 459 -10.82 -33.77 -1.75
CA SER A 459 -12.27 -33.73 -1.89
C SER A 459 -12.74 -32.75 -0.82
N ALA A 460 -12.98 -31.50 -1.22
CA ALA A 460 -13.61 -30.51 -0.36
C ALA A 460 -15.00 -31.05 0.01
N ALA A 461 -15.13 -31.57 1.22
CA ALA A 461 -16.42 -31.88 1.81
C ALA A 461 -17.15 -30.56 2.06
N ILE A 462 -18.00 -30.18 1.11
CA ILE A 462 -19.01 -29.14 1.29
C ILE A 462 -20.05 -29.73 2.24
N SER A 463 -20.05 -29.25 3.49
CA SER A 463 -21.17 -29.43 4.42
C SER A 463 -22.34 -28.57 3.94
N SER A 464 -23.22 -29.13 3.11
CA SER A 464 -24.52 -28.52 2.82
C SER A 464 -25.49 -28.81 3.95
N GLN A 465 -25.85 -27.76 4.70
CA GLN A 465 -27.01 -27.79 5.59
C GLN A 465 -28.28 -27.96 4.76
N SER A 466 -29.13 -28.86 5.24
CA SER A 466 -30.47 -29.16 4.77
C SER A 466 -31.45 -28.04 5.09
N THR A 467 -32.20 -27.58 4.08
CA THR A 467 -33.50 -26.93 4.28
C THR A 467 -34.54 -27.51 3.32
N PRO A 468 -35.82 -27.59 3.73
CA PRO A 468 -36.80 -28.51 3.15
C PRO A 468 -37.51 -27.94 1.93
N THR A 469 -37.88 -28.85 1.04
CA THR A 469 -38.71 -28.69 -0.15
C THR A 469 -40.12 -28.18 0.17
N PRO A 470 -40.73 -27.41 -0.75
CA PRO A 470 -42.11 -27.70 -1.15
C PRO A 470 -42.25 -27.99 -2.65
N ALA A 471 -43.27 -28.79 -2.94
CA ALA A 471 -43.50 -29.53 -4.17
C ALA A 471 -44.04 -28.71 -5.37
N ASN A 472 -43.78 -29.28 -6.56
CA ASN A 472 -44.53 -29.30 -7.82
C ASN A 472 -45.35 -28.07 -8.28
N ASP A 473 -45.02 -27.57 -9.47
CA ASP A 473 -45.73 -27.84 -10.74
C ASP A 473 -44.81 -27.30 -11.86
N GLY A 474 -44.36 -28.06 -12.86
CA GLY A 474 -45.17 -28.62 -13.93
C GLY A 474 -45.24 -27.62 -15.09
N HIS A 475 -44.26 -27.60 -16.01
CA HIS A 475 -44.46 -27.32 -17.46
C HIS A 475 -43.16 -27.49 -18.27
N SER A 476 -43.25 -28.30 -19.32
CA SER A 476 -42.22 -28.65 -20.31
C SER A 476 -42.15 -27.61 -21.42
N LEU A 477 -40.95 -27.11 -21.78
CA LEU A 477 -40.67 -26.58 -23.12
C LEU A 477 -39.19 -26.73 -23.54
N VAL A 478 -39.00 -27.65 -24.49
CA VAL A 478 -38.18 -27.61 -25.72
C VAL A 478 -36.90 -26.75 -25.75
N ARG A 479 -35.80 -27.47 -25.98
CA ARG A 479 -34.46 -27.01 -26.33
C ARG A 479 -34.39 -26.51 -27.78
N GLN A 480 -33.93 -25.28 -28.01
CA GLN A 480 -33.41 -24.84 -29.31
C GLN A 480 -32.13 -24.02 -29.15
N LYS A 481 -31.21 -24.24 -30.09
CA LYS A 481 -29.87 -23.67 -30.23
C LYS A 481 -29.85 -22.84 -31.51
N PRO A 482 -29.23 -21.65 -31.54
CA PRO A 482 -28.55 -21.20 -32.76
C PRO A 482 -27.15 -20.65 -32.41
N SER A 483 -26.07 -21.15 -33.01
CA SER A 483 -25.56 -20.87 -34.36
C SER A 483 -24.91 -19.49 -34.48
N SER A 484 -23.58 -19.54 -34.68
CA SER A 484 -22.65 -18.45 -34.95
C SER A 484 -22.85 -17.85 -36.34
N THR A 485 -22.77 -16.52 -36.44
CA THR A 485 -22.56 -15.84 -37.72
C THR A 485 -21.49 -14.76 -37.57
N THR A 486 -20.38 -14.98 -38.27
CA THR A 486 -19.28 -14.06 -38.54
C THR A 486 -19.78 -12.90 -39.42
N LEU A 487 -19.40 -11.66 -39.12
CA LEU A 487 -19.57 -10.53 -40.04
C LEU A 487 -18.33 -9.64 -40.07
N SER A 488 -17.97 -9.32 -41.30
CA SER A 488 -16.69 -8.80 -41.76
C SER A 488 -16.52 -7.29 -41.59
N ILE A 489 -15.25 -6.92 -41.54
CA ILE A 489 -14.67 -5.58 -41.49
C ILE A 489 -15.06 -4.76 -42.73
N VAL A 490 -15.52 -3.52 -42.52
CA VAL A 490 -15.54 -2.45 -43.53
C VAL A 490 -14.91 -1.19 -42.91
N ARG A 491 -13.99 -0.57 -43.64
CA ARG A 491 -13.19 0.60 -43.26
C ARG A 491 -13.49 1.75 -44.22
N ALA A 492 -13.73 2.96 -43.71
CA ALA A 492 -13.45 4.30 -44.29
C ALA A 492 -14.25 5.39 -43.53
N PRO A 493 -13.95 6.70 -43.66
CA PRO A 493 -12.66 7.39 -43.68
C PRO A 493 -12.61 8.58 -42.66
N THR A 494 -11.51 9.31 -42.73
CA THR A 494 -10.96 10.41 -41.92
C THR A 494 -11.76 11.71 -41.72
N SER A 495 -11.39 12.40 -40.64
CA SER A 495 -11.33 13.87 -40.41
C SER A 495 -12.53 14.58 -39.76
N ALA A 496 -12.35 15.02 -38.51
CA ALA A 496 -12.56 16.42 -38.11
C ALA A 496 -11.82 16.72 -36.80
N GLN A 497 -11.03 17.81 -36.80
CA GLN A 497 -10.39 18.41 -35.65
C GLN A 497 -11.43 18.92 -34.65
N THR A 498 -11.18 18.73 -33.35
CA THR A 498 -11.81 19.56 -32.32
C THR A 498 -10.79 19.83 -31.23
N THR A 499 -10.45 21.10 -31.09
CA THR A 499 -9.62 21.66 -30.02
C THR A 499 -10.39 21.59 -28.71
N SER A 500 -9.89 20.84 -27.72
CA SER A 500 -10.32 20.95 -26.33
C SER A 500 -9.17 21.50 -25.48
N VAL A 501 -9.52 22.50 -24.69
CA VAL A 501 -8.65 23.26 -23.81
C VAL A 501 -8.25 22.38 -22.64
N VAL A 502 -6.94 22.14 -22.48
CA VAL A 502 -6.36 21.46 -21.32
C VAL A 502 -6.26 22.46 -20.19
N GLU A 503 -7.16 22.38 -19.22
CA GLU A 503 -6.98 23.04 -17.92
C GLU A 503 -6.08 22.14 -17.06
N SER A 504 -4.84 22.60 -16.87
CA SER A 504 -3.80 21.88 -16.15
C SER A 504 -4.05 21.96 -14.64
N ALA A 505 -4.35 20.83 -14.01
CA ALA A 505 -4.31 20.71 -12.56
C ALA A 505 -2.86 20.94 -12.09
N LYS A 506 -2.62 22.07 -11.43
CA LYS A 506 -1.34 22.39 -10.81
C LYS A 506 -1.13 21.46 -9.60
N ALA A 507 -0.04 20.70 -9.63
CA ALA A 507 0.51 20.02 -8.47
C ALA A 507 0.65 21.01 -7.29
N VAL A 508 0.02 20.68 -6.16
CA VAL A 508 0.19 21.40 -4.91
C VAL A 508 1.61 21.11 -4.41
N LYS A 509 2.49 22.11 -4.48
CA LYS A 509 3.81 22.04 -3.86
C LYS A 509 3.65 22.20 -2.35
N TYR A 510 4.06 21.18 -1.60
CA TYR A 510 4.23 21.28 -0.15
C TYR A 510 5.38 22.25 0.17
N PRO A 511 5.15 23.33 0.95
CA PRO A 511 6.23 24.17 1.43
C PRO A 511 6.98 23.45 2.55
N VAL A 512 8.24 23.12 2.30
CA VAL A 512 9.20 22.70 3.33
C VAL A 512 9.48 23.89 4.25
N PRO A 513 9.40 23.75 5.60
CA PRO A 513 9.79 24.82 6.51
C PRO A 513 11.27 25.15 6.34
N ALA A 514 11.58 26.43 6.11
CA ALA A 514 12.94 26.92 6.01
C ALA A 514 13.68 26.75 7.34
N VAL A 515 14.55 25.74 7.44
CA VAL A 515 15.57 25.66 8.48
C VAL A 515 16.65 26.69 8.14
N THR A 516 16.69 27.78 8.90
CA THR A 516 17.79 28.76 8.83
C THR A 516 19.06 28.13 9.40
N PRO A 517 20.18 28.09 8.66
CA PRO A 517 21.43 27.58 9.21
C PRO A 517 22.01 28.62 10.19
N LYS A 518 22.08 28.29 11.48
CA LYS A 518 22.92 29.04 12.43
C LYS A 518 24.39 28.85 12.04
N SER A 519 24.96 29.87 11.41
CA SER A 519 26.39 29.95 11.14
C SER A 519 27.18 29.99 12.45
N SER A 520 28.04 29.00 12.68
CA SER A 520 29.08 29.05 13.71
C SER A 520 30.20 29.99 13.26
N LYS A 521 30.30 31.17 13.86
CA LYS A 521 31.50 32.01 13.77
C LYS A 521 32.13 32.20 15.14
N LYS A 522 33.42 31.86 15.17
CA LYS A 522 34.40 31.99 16.25
C LYS A 522 34.38 33.37 16.91
N SER A 523 34.39 33.40 18.24
CA SER A 523 34.80 34.57 19.03
C SER A 523 36.33 34.73 19.01
N PRO A 524 36.84 35.98 19.01
CA PRO A 524 38.08 36.31 19.68
C PRO A 524 37.81 37.10 20.98
N ALA A 525 38.71 36.92 21.94
CA ALA A 525 38.71 37.52 23.26
C ALA A 525 39.05 39.03 23.24
N LYS A 526 38.42 39.82 24.13
CA LYS A 526 39.09 40.56 25.24
C LYS A 526 38.18 41.63 25.89
N LYS A 527 38.17 41.56 27.23
CA LYS A 527 38.27 42.61 28.27
C LYS A 527 37.23 43.75 28.39
N ASN A 528 36.80 43.90 29.66
CA ASN A 528 36.42 45.11 30.42
C ASN A 528 35.13 45.82 29.94
N SER A 529 34.27 46.41 30.77
CA SER A 529 34.21 46.65 32.22
C SER A 529 32.84 47.29 32.50
N HIS A 530 32.37 47.15 33.75
CA HIS A 530 31.50 48.07 34.48
C HIS A 530 30.03 48.32 34.09
N GLN A 531 29.21 48.04 35.12
CA GLN A 531 28.13 48.90 35.67
C GLN A 531 26.83 48.98 34.85
N SER A 532 25.63 49.12 35.41
CA SER A 532 24.99 48.92 36.72
C SER A 532 23.57 49.49 36.53
N HIS A 533 22.62 49.10 37.39
CA HIS A 533 21.32 49.77 37.64
C HIS A 533 20.19 49.47 36.61
N SER A 534 19.14 48.72 37.00
CA SER A 534 17.95 49.09 37.81
C SER A 534 17.08 50.15 37.12
N ALA A 535 15.76 50.19 37.16
CA ALA A 535 14.65 49.34 37.60
C ALA A 535 13.37 50.09 37.14
N HIS A 536 12.22 49.39 37.16
CA HIS A 536 10.87 49.91 37.40
C HIS A 536 10.06 50.71 36.35
N GLY A 537 8.74 50.46 36.43
CA GLY A 537 7.64 51.38 36.07
C GLY A 537 6.89 50.94 34.81
N ALA A 538 5.86 50.08 34.87
CA ALA A 538 4.48 50.31 35.35
C ALA A 538 3.62 51.28 34.50
N ALA A 539 2.45 50.76 34.11
CA ALA A 539 1.13 51.41 34.02
C ALA A 539 0.59 52.02 32.70
N HIS A 540 -0.53 51.42 32.26
CA HIS A 540 -1.83 51.99 31.83
C HIS A 540 -2.01 52.84 30.55
N HIS A 541 -2.92 52.38 29.66
CA HIS A 541 -4.23 53.01 29.29
C HIS A 541 -4.87 52.24 28.11
N ARG A 542 -6.06 51.63 28.27
CA ARG A 542 -7.45 52.10 27.96
C ARG A 542 -7.78 52.46 26.49
N CYS A 543 -8.63 51.60 25.91
CA CYS A 543 -9.82 51.79 25.06
C CYS A 543 -9.86 52.82 23.91
N GLY A 544 -10.33 52.33 22.74
CA GLY A 544 -10.97 53.13 21.70
C GLY A 544 -11.88 52.25 20.81
N HIS A 545 -13.19 52.47 20.87
CA HIS A 545 -14.21 51.92 19.97
C HIS A 545 -14.20 52.64 18.61
N GLY A 546 -14.58 51.93 17.53
CA GLY A 546 -14.90 52.54 16.23
C GLY A 546 -15.59 51.56 15.27
N ASN A 547 -16.89 51.79 15.04
CA ASN A 547 -17.78 51.08 14.09
C ASN A 547 -17.44 51.38 12.61
N HIS A 548 -17.59 50.40 11.70
CA HIS A 548 -18.66 50.35 10.67
C HIS A 548 -18.40 49.38 9.48
N ARG A 549 -19.43 48.52 9.25
CA ARG A 549 -20.10 48.14 7.98
C ARG A 549 -19.37 47.40 6.83
N ARG A 550 -19.88 46.17 6.62
CA ARG A 550 -20.49 45.55 5.39
C ARG A 550 -19.64 45.33 4.13
N GLY A 551 -19.66 44.07 3.65
CA GLY A 551 -19.54 43.70 2.23
C GLY A 551 -18.99 42.29 2.04
N ARG A 552 -19.82 41.24 2.15
CA ARG A 552 -20.45 40.45 1.06
C ARG A 552 -19.54 39.38 0.44
N CYS A 553 -19.99 38.14 0.57
CA CYS A 553 -19.48 36.91 -0.03
C CYS A 553 -19.75 36.79 -1.54
N THR A 554 -19.09 35.78 -2.12
CA THR A 554 -19.25 35.12 -3.45
C THR A 554 -18.50 35.76 -4.61
N LYS A 555 -17.83 35.02 -5.50
CA LYS A 555 -17.90 33.58 -5.83
C LYS A 555 -16.57 32.87 -5.65
#